data_AF-A0A7K3HC67-F1
#
_entry.id   AF-A0A7K3HC67-F1
#
_cell.length_a   1.000
_cell.length_b   1.000
_cell.length_c   1.000
_cell.angle_alpha   90.00
_cell.angle_beta   90.00
_cell.angle_gamma   90.00
#
_symmetry.space_group_name_H-M   'P 1'
#
loop_
_entity.id
_entity.type
_entity.pdbx_description
1 polymer ?
#
loop_
_entity_poly.entity_id
_entity_poly.type
_entity_poly.pdbx_seq_one_letter_code
_entity_poly.pdbx_strand_id
1 'polypeptide(L)' 'MTATGGRASGDGPLVVGVDSSTQSTKALVVDAATGEVVARGQAPHRVSGGAGRESDPAQWWEALTEALRQ' A
#
# COMPACT_ATOMS: atom_id res chain seq x y z
N MET A 1 -33.00 -12.14 23.13
CA MET A 1 -32.71 -10.77 22.70
C MET A 1 -31.24 -10.75 22.29
N THR A 2 -31.00 -11.00 21.01
CA THR A 2 -29.67 -11.07 20.40
C THR A 2 -28.99 -9.71 20.49
N ALA A 3 -27.79 -9.67 21.05
CA ALA A 3 -26.95 -8.48 21.06
C ALA A 3 -26.64 -8.09 19.61
N THR A 4 -27.15 -6.94 19.18
CA THR A 4 -26.79 -6.33 17.91
C THR A 4 -25.32 -5.94 17.99
N GLY A 5 -24.46 -6.71 17.32
CA GLY A 5 -23.06 -6.34 17.12
C GLY A 5 -23.01 -4.97 16.44
N GLY A 6 -22.61 -3.95 17.20
CA GLY A 6 -22.25 -2.67 16.62
C GLY A 6 -21.08 -2.91 15.68
N ARG A 7 -21.28 -2.67 14.38
CA ARG A 7 -20.13 -2.39 13.52
C ARG A 7 -19.49 -1.15 14.12
N ALA A 8 -18.29 -1.28 14.65
CA ALA A 8 -17.46 -0.11 14.86
C ALA A 8 -17.35 0.56 13.48
N SER A 9 -18.01 1.69 13.31
CA SER A 9 -17.63 2.64 12.28
C SER A 9 -16.15 2.92 12.51
N GLY A 10 -15.31 2.71 11.49
CA GLY A 10 -13.90 3.03 11.56
C GLY A 10 -13.73 4.54 11.73
N ASP A 11 -13.78 5.02 12.97
CA ASP A 11 -13.61 6.42 13.35
C ASP A 11 -12.14 6.76 13.64
N GLY A 12 -11.26 5.75 13.58
CA GLY A 12 -9.82 5.92 13.68
C GLY A 12 -9.22 6.48 12.38
N PRO A 13 -8.07 7.18 12.45
CA PRO A 13 -7.41 7.65 11.25
C PRO A 13 -6.99 6.46 10.38
N LEU A 14 -7.22 6.56 9.08
CA LEU A 14 -6.65 5.64 8.10
C LEU A 14 -5.20 6.03 7.85
N VAL A 15 -4.29 5.07 7.99
CA VAL A 15 -2.86 5.24 7.73
C VAL A 15 -2.46 4.42 6.53
N VAL A 16 -1.62 4.99 5.66
CA VAL A 16 -1.06 4.27 4.51
C VAL A 16 0.35 3.80 4.83
N GLY A 17 0.55 2.49 4.90
CA GLY A 17 1.87 1.87 4.92
C GLY A 17 2.38 1.66 3.49
N VAL A 18 3.61 2.11 3.21
CA VAL A 18 4.25 1.98 1.90
C VAL A 18 5.50 1.11 2.02
N ASP A 19 5.61 0.10 1.16
CA ASP A 19 6.81 -0.73 0.98
C ASP A 19 7.31 -0.58 -0.46
N SER A 20 8.42 0.15 -0.63
CA SER A 20 9.14 0.27 -1.89
C SER A 20 10.25 -0.79 -1.95
N SER A 21 9.92 -1.95 -2.50
CA SER A 21 10.83 -3.09 -2.67
C SER A 21 11.58 -3.02 -4.00
N THR A 22 12.44 -3.99 -4.28
CA THR A 22 13.30 -4.00 -5.49
C THR A 22 12.55 -3.96 -6.83
N GLN A 23 11.34 -4.50 -6.92
CA GLN A 23 10.63 -4.65 -8.21
C GLN A 23 9.17 -4.22 -8.15
N SER A 24 8.72 -3.71 -7.01
CA SER A 24 7.33 -3.25 -6.83
C SER A 24 7.22 -2.31 -5.66
N THR A 25 6.23 -1.43 -5.74
CA THR A 25 5.74 -0.66 -4.60
C THR A 25 4.40 -1.23 -4.17
N LYS A 26 4.23 -1.44 -2.86
CA LYS A 26 2.99 -1.90 -2.23
C LYS A 26 2.49 -0.81 -1.29
N ALA A 27 1.17 -0.63 -1.25
CA ALA A 27 0.49 0.27 -0.33
C ALA A 27 -0.63 -0.49 0.40
N LEU A 28 -0.70 -0.32 1.72
CA LEU A 28 -1.80 -0.83 2.55
C LEU A 28 -2.46 0.34 3.26
N VAL A 29 -3.79 0.42 3.18
CA VAL A 29 -4.58 1.32 4.02
C VAL A 29 -5.02 0.55 5.25
N VAL A 30 -4.67 1.05 6.42
CA VAL A 30 -4.92 0.40 7.71
C VAL A 30 -5.75 1.34 8.58
N ASP A 31 -6.83 0.81 9.17
CA ASP A 31 -7.50 1.49 10.28
C ASP A 31 -6.56 1.44 11.49
N ALA A 32 -6.06 2.60 11.92
CA ALA A 32 -5.07 2.67 12.98
C ALA A 32 -5.62 2.29 14.37
N ALA A 33 -6.94 2.37 14.58
CA ALA A 33 -7.56 2.01 15.84
C ALA A 33 -7.68 0.48 15.99
N THR A 34 -7.91 -0.23 14.89
CA THR A 34 -8.15 -1.69 14.91
C THR A 34 -6.99 -2.52 14.38
N GLY A 35 -6.10 -1.92 13.58
CA GLY A 35 -5.07 -2.61 12.81
C GLY A 35 -5.60 -3.37 11.58
N GLU A 36 -6.88 -3.21 11.24
CA GLU A 36 -7.49 -3.85 10.08
C GLU A 36 -6.96 -3.24 8.78
N VAL A 37 -6.54 -4.08 7.84
CA VAL A 37 -6.19 -3.64 6.48
C VAL A 37 -7.45 -3.51 5.66
N VAL A 38 -7.86 -2.27 5.37
CA VAL A 38 -9.13 -1.95 4.69
C VAL A 38 -8.97 -1.81 3.18
N ALA A 39 -7.77 -1.53 2.67
CA ALA A 39 -7.46 -1.53 1.24
C ALA A 39 -6.00 -1.89 0.97
N ARG A 40 -5.70 -2.36 -0.25
CA ARG A 40 -4.37 -2.79 -0.67
C ARG A 40 -4.16 -2.48 -2.15
N GLY A 41 -2.97 -2.02 -2.50
CA GLY A 41 -2.55 -1.88 -3.89
C GLY A 41 -1.09 -2.22 -4.10
N GLN A 42 -0.76 -2.60 -5.33
CA GLN A 42 0.60 -2.95 -5.73
C GLN A 42 0.83 -2.59 -7.20
N ALA A 43 1.97 -1.96 -7.48
CA ALA A 43 2.41 -1.75 -8.85
C ALA A 43 3.88 -2.17 -9.03
N PRO A 44 4.22 -2.83 -10.16
CA PRO A 44 5.59 -3.20 -10.46
C PRO A 44 6.42 -2.00 -10.95
N HIS A 45 7.74 -2.05 -10.75
CA HIS A 45 8.71 -1.20 -11.44
C HIS A 45 9.91 -2.05 -11.89
N ARG A 46 10.69 -1.55 -12.85
CA ARG A 46 11.77 -2.34 -13.47
C ARG A 46 13.12 -2.07 -12.81
N VAL A 47 13.91 -3.14 -12.71
CA VAL A 47 15.35 -3.08 -12.48
C VAL A 47 16.04 -3.45 -13.78
N SER A 48 16.90 -2.57 -14.29
CA SER A 48 17.73 -2.85 -15.46
C SER A 48 18.94 -3.73 -15.07
N GLY A 49 19.33 -4.65 -15.94
CA GLY A 49 20.42 -5.62 -15.73
C GLY A 49 21.68 -5.34 -16.55
N GLY A 50 22.17 -4.11 -16.56
CA GLY A 50 23.38 -3.70 -17.29
C GLY A 50 24.66 -3.94 -16.49
N ALA A 51 25.53 -2.92 -16.40
CA ALA A 51 26.74 -2.95 -15.57
C ALA A 51 26.46 -3.09 -14.06
N GLY A 52 25.21 -2.90 -13.64
CA GLY A 52 24.69 -3.11 -12.29
C GLY A 52 23.17 -3.30 -12.29
N ARG A 53 22.61 -3.55 -11.10
CA ARG A 53 21.16 -3.52 -10.87
C ARG A 53 20.75 -2.11 -10.51
N GLU A 54 20.11 -1.42 -11.44
CA GLU A 54 19.69 -0.03 -11.28
C GLU A 54 18.21 0.13 -11.60
N SER A 55 17.59 1.18 -11.07
CA SER A 55 16.21 1.57 -11.36
C SER A 55 16.19 3.06 -11.67
N ASP A 56 15.37 3.45 -12.63
CA ASP A 56 15.04 4.87 -12.82
C ASP A 56 14.17 5.32 -11.62
N PRO A 57 14.59 6.34 -10.85
CA PRO A 57 13.83 6.82 -9.71
C PRO A 57 12.39 7.26 -10.06
N ALA A 58 12.15 7.70 -11.30
CA ALA A 58 10.80 8.05 -11.75
C ALA A 58 9.84 6.86 -11.71
N GLN A 59 10.34 5.64 -11.96
CA GLN A 59 9.53 4.43 -11.92
C GLN A 59 9.07 4.08 -10.50
N TRP A 60 9.80 4.47 -9.46
CA TRP A 60 9.35 4.29 -8.07
C TRP A 60 8.17 5.20 -7.74
N TRP A 61 8.20 6.45 -8.22
CA TRP A 61 7.10 7.40 -8.06
C TRP A 61 5.85 6.94 -8.83
N GLU A 62 6.02 6.51 -10.08
CA GLU A 62 4.93 5.95 -10.89
C GLU A 62 4.31 4.73 -10.21
N ALA A 63 5.13 3.78 -9.75
CA ALA A 63 4.65 2.59 -9.04
C ALA A 63 3.95 2.93 -7.72
N LEU A 64 4.45 3.90 -6.94
CA LEU A 64 3.75 4.38 -5.74
C LEU A 64 2.36 4.93 -6.10
N THR A 65 2.30 5.81 -7.11
CA THR A 65 1.06 6.46 -7.49
C THR A 65 0.04 5.44 -8.01
N GLU A 66 0.48 4.46 -8.78
CA GLU A 66 -0.39 3.38 -9.29
C GLU A 66 -0.85 2.44 -8.17
N ALA A 67 0.03 2.08 -7.23
CA ALA A 67 -0.36 1.29 -6.05
C ALA A 67 -1.40 2.03 -5.19
N LEU A 68 -1.35 3.36 -5.10
CA LEU A 68 -2.32 4.17 -4.36
C LEU A 68 -3.66 4.37 -5.10
N ARG A 69 -3.74 4.08 -6.41
CA ARG A 69 -4.98 4.21 -7.20
C ARG A 69 -5.88 2.97 -7.12
N GLN A 70 -5.34 1.84 -6.71
CA GLN A 70 -6.05 0.57 -6.55
C GLN A 70 -6.80 0.56 -5.22
#